data_AF-K2EYP6-F1
#
_entry.id   AF-K2EYP6-F1
#
_cell.length_a   1.000
_cell.length_b   1.000
_cell.length_c   1.000
_cell.angle_alpha   90.00
_cell.angle_beta   90.00
_cell.angle_gamma   90.00
#
_symmetry.space_group_name_H-M   'P 1'
#
loop_
_entity.id
_entity.type
_entity.pdbx_description
1 polymer ?
#
loop_
_entity_poly.entity_id
_entity_poly.type
_entity_poly.pdbx_seq_one_letter_code
_entity_poly.pdbx_strand_id
1 'polypeptide(L)'
;MSLEFEYLLQDISVDQPCGVDYSFSNDFHVINKARTRDDPLLEQGDWVSEPKQADWQLVHDKTIELLTEKTKDIRLYTWLIEAWSHLYGFEGIARGLELTQQSLE
;
A
#
# COMPACT_ATOMS: atom_id res chain seq x y z
N MET A 1 -9.80 -16.64 6.81
CA MET A 1 -10.73 -15.52 6.62
C MET A 1 -10.25 -14.90 5.33
N SER A 2 -10.99 -15.06 4.23
CA SER A 2 -10.51 -14.67 2.90
C SER A 2 -10.38 -13.14 2.82
N LEU A 3 -9.28 -12.66 2.24
CA LEU A 3 -9.10 -11.25 1.90
C LEU A 3 -9.93 -10.94 0.64
N GLU A 4 -11.10 -10.35 0.83
CA GLU A 4 -11.97 -9.88 -0.26
C GLU A 4 -11.41 -8.57 -0.83
N PHE A 5 -11.32 -8.44 -2.15
CA PHE A 5 -10.68 -7.30 -2.82
C PHE A 5 -11.43 -6.78 -4.04
N GLU A 6 -12.53 -7.43 -4.43
CA GLU A 6 -13.27 -7.20 -5.66
C GLU A 6 -13.81 -5.76 -5.74
N TYR A 7 -14.04 -5.12 -4.58
CA TYR A 7 -14.42 -3.72 -4.51
C TYR A 7 -13.29 -2.76 -4.95
N LEU A 8 -12.02 -3.18 -4.86
CA LEU A 8 -10.86 -2.41 -5.33
C LEU A 8 -10.73 -2.42 -6.86
N LEU A 9 -11.49 -3.25 -7.56
CA LEU A 9 -11.52 -3.31 -9.03
C LEU A 9 -12.57 -2.37 -9.64
N GLN A 10 -13.45 -1.78 -8.82
CA GLN A 10 -14.49 -0.87 -9.31
C GLN A 10 -13.87 0.42 -9.85
N ASP A 11 -14.41 0.95 -10.94
CA ASP A 11 -14.03 2.25 -11.49
C ASP A 11 -14.18 3.36 -10.45
N ILE A 12 -13.22 4.30 -10.43
CA ILE A 12 -13.29 5.47 -9.55
C ILE A 12 -14.48 6.37 -9.93
N SER A 13 -14.70 6.55 -11.23
CA SER A 13 -15.83 7.30 -11.77
C SER A 13 -16.09 6.92 -13.23
N VAL A 14 -17.28 7.21 -13.73
CA VAL A 14 -17.67 6.93 -15.14
C VAL A 14 -16.77 7.68 -16.14
N ASP A 15 -16.43 8.93 -15.84
CA ASP A 15 -15.63 9.77 -16.75
C ASP A 15 -14.12 9.52 -16.61
N GLN A 16 -13.68 9.03 -15.45
CA GLN A 16 -12.28 8.70 -15.15
C GLN A 16 -12.22 7.38 -14.37
N PRO A 17 -12.27 6.22 -15.07
CA PRO A 17 -12.23 4.90 -14.44
C PRO A 17 -11.03 4.68 -13.53
N CYS A 18 -9.86 5.19 -13.94
CA CYS A 18 -8.62 5.11 -13.16
C CYS A 18 -8.41 6.30 -12.20
N GLY A 19 -9.34 7.26 -12.14
CA GLY A 19 -9.18 8.48 -11.36
C GLY A 19 -8.06 9.39 -11.89
N VAL A 20 -7.40 10.11 -10.99
CA VAL A 20 -6.34 11.10 -11.32
C VAL A 20 -4.98 10.67 -10.79
N ASP A 21 -3.91 11.25 -11.32
CA ASP A 21 -2.55 10.98 -10.86
C ASP A 21 -2.28 11.60 -9.48
N TYR A 22 -1.95 10.74 -8.50
CA TYR A 22 -1.61 11.12 -7.12
C TYR A 22 -0.10 10.99 -6.81
N SER A 23 0.77 10.83 -7.82
CA SER A 23 2.22 10.61 -7.67
C SER A 23 2.92 11.59 -6.73
N PHE A 24 2.51 12.87 -6.76
CA PHE A 24 3.10 13.95 -5.95
C PHE A 24 2.22 14.37 -4.78
N SER A 25 1.19 13.58 -4.47
CA SER A 25 0.29 13.84 -3.35
C SER A 25 0.98 13.60 -2.01
N ASN A 26 0.47 14.28 -0.97
CA ASN A 26 0.88 14.02 0.39
C ASN A 26 0.54 12.57 0.83
N ASP A 27 -0.51 11.97 0.28
CA ASP A 27 -0.89 10.58 0.58
C ASP A 27 0.18 9.57 0.15
N PHE A 28 0.74 9.74 -1.05
CA PHE A 28 1.88 8.93 -1.51
C PHE A 28 3.12 9.11 -0.62
N HIS A 29 3.34 10.32 -0.11
CA HIS A 29 4.42 10.58 0.86
C HIS A 29 4.15 9.92 2.21
N VAL A 30 2.91 9.94 2.69
CA VAL A 30 2.50 9.27 3.93
C VAL A 30 2.72 7.75 3.81
N ILE A 31 2.30 7.12 2.71
CA ILE A 31 2.49 5.68 2.50
C ILE A 31 3.98 5.33 2.45
N ASN A 32 4.79 6.06 1.68
CA ASN A 32 6.23 5.81 1.63
C ASN A 32 6.91 5.98 3.00
N LYS A 33 6.52 7.01 3.75
CA LYS A 33 7.02 7.22 5.11
C LYS A 33 6.62 6.08 6.03
N ALA A 34 5.41 5.55 5.92
CA ALA A 34 4.90 4.44 6.72
C ALA A 34 5.60 3.12 6.41
N ARG A 35 6.01 2.89 5.16
CA ARG A 35 6.80 1.71 4.74
C ARG A 35 8.26 1.75 5.20
N THR A 36 8.77 2.94 5.53
CA THR A 36 10.18 3.13 5.89
C THR A 36 10.45 2.67 7.32
N ARG A 37 11.38 1.74 7.48
CA ARG A 37 11.97 1.34 8.76
C ARG A 37 13.44 1.72 8.84
N ASP A 38 13.94 1.97 10.04
CA ASP A 38 15.36 2.16 10.26
C ASP A 38 16.11 0.82 10.18
N ASP A 39 17.34 0.86 9.69
CA ASP A 39 18.21 -0.30 9.67
C ASP A 39 18.78 -0.55 11.07
N PRO A 40 18.46 -1.69 11.71
CA PRO A 40 18.95 -1.99 13.05
C PRO A 40 20.47 -2.21 13.12
N LEU A 41 21.16 -2.35 11.98
CA LEU A 41 22.61 -2.55 11.91
C LEU A 41 23.40 -1.23 11.87
N LEU A 42 22.73 -0.07 11.74
CA LEU A 42 23.39 1.23 11.76
C LEU A 42 23.56 1.73 13.20
N GLU A 43 24.77 2.22 13.53
CA GLU A 43 25.02 2.86 14.82
C GLU A 43 24.24 4.17 14.93
N GLN A 44 23.36 4.30 15.94
CA GLN A 44 22.57 5.51 16.19
C GLN A 44 23.41 6.68 16.76
N GLY A 45 24.69 6.45 17.11
CA GLY A 45 25.53 7.42 17.81
C GLY A 45 25.04 7.72 19.23
N ASP A 46 25.40 8.88 19.78
CA ASP A 46 25.03 9.27 21.15
C ASP A 46 23.54 9.63 21.33
N TRP A 47 22.75 9.64 20.24
CA TRP A 47 21.31 9.90 20.26
C TRP A 47 20.54 8.59 20.09
N VAL A 48 20.19 7.96 21.21
CA VAL A 48 19.37 6.74 21.19
C VAL A 48 17.90 7.14 21.01
N SER A 49 17.33 6.81 19.85
CA SER A 49 15.88 6.94 19.58
C SER A 49 15.30 5.57 19.27
N GLU A 50 14.02 5.36 19.62
CA GLU A 50 13.33 4.14 19.20
C GLU A 50 13.40 4.00 17.68
N PRO A 51 13.91 2.86 17.15
CA PRO A 51 14.02 2.66 15.71
C PRO A 51 12.64 2.75 15.07
N LYS A 52 12.54 3.56 14.02
CA LYS A 52 11.31 3.68 13.26
C LYS A 52 10.93 2.32 12.69
N GLN A 53 9.75 1.84 13.06
CA GLN A 53 9.15 0.64 12.48
C GLN A 53 8.20 1.01 11.35
N ALA A 54 8.08 0.11 10.37
CA ALA A 54 7.08 0.27 9.33
C ALA A 54 5.67 0.03 9.90
N ASP A 55 4.73 0.90 9.55
CA ASP A 55 3.33 0.81 9.93
C ASP A 55 2.53 0.19 8.77
N TRP A 56 2.50 -1.14 8.73
CA TRP A 56 1.82 -1.87 7.65
C TRP A 56 0.31 -1.69 7.66
N GLN A 57 -0.29 -1.42 8.82
CA GLN A 57 -1.73 -1.14 8.90
C GLN A 57 -2.04 0.22 8.26
N LEU A 58 -1.21 1.24 8.50
CA LEU A 58 -1.36 2.53 7.83
C LEU A 58 -1.16 2.42 6.31
N VAL A 59 -0.18 1.64 5.87
CA VAL A 59 0.05 1.37 4.43
C VAL A 59 -1.18 0.71 3.81
N HIS A 60 -1.72 -0.32 4.46
CA HIS A 60 -2.94 -1.00 4.06
C HIS A 60 -4.12 -0.03 3.91
N ASP A 61 -4.44 0.72 4.97
CA ASP A 61 -5.64 1.55 5.02
C ASP A 61 -5.59 2.68 3.99
N LYS A 62 -4.43 3.37 3.88
CA LYS A 62 -4.25 4.43 2.89
C LYS A 62 -4.23 3.93 1.46
N THR A 63 -3.68 2.76 1.23
CA THR A 63 -3.67 2.18 -0.11
C THR A 63 -5.08 1.81 -0.57
N ILE A 64 -5.89 1.22 0.32
CA ILE A 64 -7.29 0.90 0.03
C ILE A 64 -8.12 2.18 -0.21
N GLU A 65 -7.94 3.21 0.60
CA GLU A 65 -8.60 4.51 0.43
C GLU A 65 -8.31 5.09 -0.96
N LEU A 66 -7.04 5.16 -1.35
CA LEU A 66 -6.65 5.71 -2.65
C LEU A 66 -7.16 4.87 -3.83
N LEU A 67 -7.04 3.54 -3.75
CA LEU A 67 -7.53 2.63 -4.78
C LEU A 67 -9.05 2.66 -4.92
N THR A 68 -9.79 2.97 -3.86
CA THR A 68 -11.25 3.04 -3.90
C THR A 68 -11.75 4.39 -4.38
N GLU A 69 -11.09 5.48 -3.99
CA GLU A 69 -11.65 6.83 -4.14
C GLU A 69 -10.93 7.75 -5.11
N LYS A 70 -9.63 7.53 -5.36
CA LYS A 70 -8.77 8.57 -5.94
C LYS A 70 -8.07 8.15 -7.23
N THR A 71 -7.44 6.97 -7.24
CA THR A 71 -6.52 6.58 -8.32
C THR A 71 -6.32 5.06 -8.42
N LYS A 72 -6.20 4.55 -9.64
CA LYS A 72 -5.74 3.18 -9.95
C LYS A 72 -4.29 3.22 -10.40
N ASP A 73 -3.38 3.22 -9.44
CA ASP A 73 -1.93 3.30 -9.69
C ASP A 73 -1.24 1.97 -9.38
N ILE A 74 -0.42 1.47 -10.30
CA ILE A 74 0.24 0.16 -10.15
C ILE A 74 1.15 0.08 -8.90
N ARG A 75 1.72 1.20 -8.47
CA ARG A 75 2.57 1.26 -7.26
C ARG A 75 1.74 0.97 -6.01
N LEU A 76 0.48 1.42 -5.96
CA LEU A 76 -0.43 1.15 -4.85
C LEU A 76 -0.67 -0.36 -4.70
N TYR A 77 -0.89 -1.10 -5.78
CA TYR A 77 -1.04 -2.55 -5.69
C TYR A 77 0.22 -3.23 -5.13
N THR A 78 1.41 -2.80 -5.54
CA THR A 78 2.66 -3.34 -4.99
C THR A 78 2.85 -3.03 -3.50
N TRP A 79 2.45 -1.85 -3.05
CA TRP A 79 2.49 -1.48 -1.63
C TRP A 79 1.43 -2.23 -0.81
N LEU A 80 0.26 -2.51 -1.40
CA LEU A 80 -0.75 -3.35 -0.76
C LEU A 80 -0.26 -4.79 -0.60
N ILE A 81 0.39 -5.36 -1.62
CA ILE A 81 1.03 -6.69 -1.54
C ILE A 81 2.04 -6.72 -0.41
N GLU A 82 2.88 -5.69 -0.29
CA GLU A 82 3.88 -5.61 0.79
C GLU A 82 3.20 -5.57 2.16
N ALA A 83 2.21 -4.69 2.36
CA ALA A 83 1.45 -4.61 3.61
C ALA A 83 0.74 -5.93 3.93
N TRP A 84 0.06 -6.54 2.97
CA TRP A 84 -0.62 -7.82 3.13
C TRP A 84 0.35 -8.97 3.41
N SER A 85 1.57 -8.95 2.86
CA SER A 85 2.59 -9.95 3.21
C SER A 85 2.98 -9.87 4.68
N HIS A 86 3.02 -8.65 5.24
CA HIS A 86 3.35 -8.42 6.64
C HIS A 86 2.18 -8.69 7.60
N LEU A 87 0.94 -8.41 7.17
CA LEU A 87 -0.26 -8.58 7.99
C LEU A 87 -0.86 -9.99 7.91
N TYR A 88 -0.76 -10.64 6.75
CA TYR A 88 -1.48 -11.88 6.43
C TYR A 88 -0.59 -12.98 5.83
N GLY A 89 0.73 -12.75 5.71
CA GLY A 89 1.67 -13.74 5.21
C GLY A 89 1.46 -14.11 3.74
N PHE A 90 1.67 -15.39 3.41
CA PHE A 90 1.57 -15.88 2.03
C PHE A 90 0.17 -15.76 1.42
N GLU A 91 -0.88 -15.84 2.23
CA GLU A 91 -2.27 -15.59 1.77
C GLU A 91 -2.40 -14.15 1.25
N GLY A 92 -1.83 -13.20 1.97
CA GLY A 92 -1.77 -11.79 1.55
C GLY A 92 -1.04 -11.59 0.24
N ILE A 93 0.10 -12.26 0.04
CA ILE A 93 0.86 -12.20 -1.22
C ILE A 93 0.02 -12.76 -2.37
N ALA A 94 -0.57 -13.94 -2.20
CA ALA A 94 -1.36 -14.60 -3.24
C ALA A 94 -2.55 -13.72 -3.68
N ARG A 95 -3.32 -13.20 -2.72
CA ARG A 95 -4.47 -12.34 -3.00
C ARG A 95 -4.06 -11.00 -3.61
N GLY A 96 -2.95 -10.42 -3.19
CA GLY A 96 -2.45 -9.17 -3.77
C GLY A 96 -1.96 -9.32 -5.21
N LEU A 97 -1.33 -10.45 -5.55
CA LEU A 97 -0.95 -10.77 -6.93
C LEU A 97 -2.18 -10.99 -7.82
N GLU A 98 -3.20 -11.69 -7.31
CA GLU A 98 -4.47 -11.91 -8.01
C GLU A 98 -5.18 -10.57 -8.31
N LEU A 99 -5.28 -9.69 -7.30
CA LEU A 99 -5.80 -8.32 -7.48
C LEU A 99 -5.01 -7.55 -8.55
N THR A 100 -3.68 -7.64 -8.52
CA THR A 100 -2.82 -6.92 -9.48
C THR A 100 -2.99 -7.46 -10.90
N GLN A 101 -3.17 -8.77 -11.06
CA GLN A 101 -3.42 -9.37 -12.37
C GLN A 101 -4.79 -8.92 -12.90
N GLN A 102 -5.84 -9.00 -12.10
CA GLN A 102 -7.19 -8.58 -12.52
C GLN A 102 -7.29 -7.08 -12.81
N SER A 103 -6.47 -6.23 -12.19
CA SER A 103 -6.49 -4.79 -12.47
C SER A 103 -5.75 -4.38 -13.75
N LEU A 104 -5.02 -5.31 -14.37
CA LEU A 104 -4.30 -5.10 -15.64
C LEU A 104 -5.02 -5.69 -16.86
N GLU A 105 -6.11 -6.42 -16.65
CA GLU A 105 -6.98 -6.98 -17.70
C GLU A 105 -8.08 -5.99 -18.12
#